data_AF-A0A3A1WY51-F1
#
_entry.id   AF-A0A3A1WY51-F1
#
_cell.length_a   1.000
_cell.length_b   1.000
_cell.length_c   1.000
_cell.angle_alpha   90.00
_cell.angle_beta   90.00
_cell.angle_gamma   90.00
#
_symmetry.space_group_name_H-M   'P 1'
#
loop_
_entity.id
_entity.type
_entity.pdbx_description
1 polymer ?
#
loop_
_entity_poly.entity_id
_entity_poly.type
_entity_poly.pdbx_seq_one_letter_code
_entity_poly.pdbx_strand_id
1 'polypeptide(L)'
;MNTRTKPTTLPQQIPAGARIVVRTYKIIEENNDGAQKIEYHDAIGHVLEWDGVMLHLLRDPAANGTRAAEEMFIDANTIYRLKPIPERKFQKPLKV
;
A
#
# COMPACT_ATOMS: atom_id res chain seq x y z
N MET A 1 -14.88 12.94 -22.74
CA MET A 1 -15.00 12.07 -21.55
C MET A 1 -13.63 11.49 -21.28
N ASN A 2 -12.88 12.13 -20.39
CA ASN A 2 -11.45 11.85 -20.24
C ASN A 2 -11.31 10.65 -19.31
N THR A 3 -11.21 9.45 -19.89
CA THR A 3 -10.88 8.24 -19.15
C THR A 3 -9.47 8.40 -18.58
N ARG A 4 -9.37 8.80 -17.32
CA ARG A 4 -8.11 8.75 -16.57
C ARG A 4 -7.75 7.27 -16.43
N THR A 5 -7.00 6.76 -17.40
CA THR A 5 -6.52 5.38 -17.46
C THR A 5 -5.71 5.11 -16.20
N LYS A 6 -6.29 4.31 -15.30
CA LYS A 6 -5.64 3.80 -14.09
C LYS A 6 -4.47 2.92 -14.55
N PRO A 7 -3.21 3.35 -14.42
CA PRO A 7 -2.09 2.52 -14.86
C PRO A 7 -1.77 1.57 -13.71
N THR A 8 -2.57 0.54 -13.52
CA THR A 8 -2.32 -0.41 -12.43
C THR A 8 -2.50 -1.83 -12.90
N THR A 9 -1.60 -2.28 -13.78
CA THR A 9 -1.28 -3.71 -13.79
C THR A 9 -0.59 -4.01 -12.46
N LEU A 10 -1.35 -4.49 -11.49
CA LEU A 10 -0.79 -5.00 -10.23
C LEU A 10 0.05 -6.24 -10.53
N PRO A 11 1.09 -6.52 -9.73
CA PRO A 11 1.88 -7.72 -9.91
C PRO A 11 0.99 -8.96 -9.74
N GLN A 12 1.24 -10.01 -10.52
CA GLN A 12 0.52 -11.28 -10.36
C GLN A 12 0.88 -11.98 -9.03
N GLN A 13 2.08 -11.73 -8.52
CA GLN A 13 2.59 -12.34 -7.30
C GLN A 13 3.37 -11.31 -6.48
N ILE A 14 3.22 -11.36 -5.16
CA ILE A 14 4.05 -10.63 -4.21
C ILE A 14 4.55 -11.67 -3.19
N PRO A 15 5.85 -11.80 -2.96
CA PRO A 15 6.36 -12.78 -2.00
C PRO A 15 5.84 -12.52 -0.59
N ALA A 16 5.41 -13.57 0.11
CA ALA A 16 5.15 -13.50 1.53
C ALA A 16 6.42 -13.06 2.28
N GLY A 17 6.25 -12.22 3.29
CA GLY A 17 7.33 -11.55 4.02
C GLY A 17 7.91 -10.32 3.32
N ALA A 18 7.55 -10.02 2.06
CA ALA A 18 8.00 -8.78 1.44
C ALA A 18 7.43 -7.58 2.19
N ARG A 19 8.29 -6.64 2.59
CA ARG A 19 7.85 -5.38 3.20
C ARG A 19 7.52 -4.37 2.10
N ILE A 20 6.33 -3.78 2.17
CA ILE A 20 5.82 -2.88 1.12
C ILE A 20 5.17 -1.63 1.71
N VAL A 21 5.13 -0.57 0.92
CA VAL A 21 4.15 0.52 1.06
C VAL A 21 3.02 0.25 0.07
N VAL A 22 1.80 0.24 0.57
CA VAL A 22 0.58 0.22 -0.25
C VAL A 22 -0.17 1.53 -0.03
N ARG A 23 -0.46 2.22 -1.13
CA ARG A 23 -1.36 3.37 -1.16
C ARG A 23 -2.72 2.91 -1.67
N THR A 24 -3.75 3.08 -0.87
CA THR A 24 -5.15 2.93 -1.28
C THR A 24 -5.79 4.28 -1.52
N TYR A 25 -6.95 4.27 -2.18
CA TYR A 25 -7.77 5.46 -2.35
C TYR A 25 -9.22 5.17 -2.01
N LYS A 26 -9.92 6.21 -1.55
CA LYS A 26 -11.37 6.21 -1.33
C LYS A 26 -11.95 7.44 -2.01
N ILE A 27 -12.95 7.23 -2.86
CA ILE A 27 -13.75 8.33 -3.40
C ILE A 27 -14.71 8.76 -2.28
N ILE A 28 -14.64 10.03 -1.88
CA ILE A 28 -15.44 10.57 -0.78
C ILE A 28 -16.54 11.52 -1.24
N GLU A 29 -16.43 12.05 -2.46
CA GLU A 29 -17.43 12.90 -3.09
C GLU A 29 -17.32 12.74 -4.61
N GLU A 30 -18.46 12.61 -5.27
CA GLU A 30 -18.55 12.58 -6.73
C GLU A 30 -19.47 13.71 -7.18
N ASN A 31 -18.89 14.70 -7.86
CA ASN A 31 -19.62 15.86 -8.33
C ASN A 31 -20.32 15.54 -9.66
N ASN A 32 -21.43 16.22 -9.91
CA ASN A 32 -22.23 16.05 -11.13
C ASN A 32 -21.47 16.37 -12.43
N ASP A 33 -20.33 17.05 -12.36
CA ASP A 33 -19.43 17.36 -13.48
C ASP A 33 -18.39 16.25 -13.75
N GLY A 34 -18.44 15.15 -13.00
CA GLY A 34 -17.49 14.04 -13.08
C GLY A 34 -16.18 14.26 -12.32
N ALA A 35 -16.05 15.36 -11.56
CA ALA A 35 -14.93 15.55 -10.65
C ALA A 35 -15.13 14.70 -9.39
N GLN A 36 -14.12 13.92 -9.02
CA GLN A 36 -14.13 13.09 -7.81
C GLN A 36 -13.16 13.66 -6.77
N LYS A 37 -13.64 13.82 -5.54
CA LYS A 37 -12.80 14.07 -4.38
C LYS A 37 -12.31 12.73 -3.82
N ILE A 38 -10.99 12.59 -3.75
CA ILE A 38 -10.34 11.33 -3.41
C ILE A 38 -9.46 11.53 -2.17
N GLU A 39 -9.64 10.66 -1.19
CA GLU A 39 -8.71 10.49 -0.08
C GLU A 39 -7.75 9.35 -0.36
N TYR A 40 -6.48 9.52 0.04
CA TYR A 40 -5.45 8.50 -0.10
C TYR A 40 -4.98 8.07 1.29
N HIS A 41 -4.79 6.78 1.47
CA HIS A 41 -4.29 6.20 2.71
C HIS A 41 -3.09 5.31 2.43
N ASP A 42 -2.08 5.40 3.27
CA ASP A 42 -0.88 4.56 3.16
C ASP A 42 -0.83 3.57 4.32
N ALA A 43 -0.54 2.31 3.98
CA ALA A 43 -0.14 1.29 4.95
C ALA A 43 1.27 0.79 4.61
N ILE A 44 2.04 0.52 5.65
CA ILE A 44 3.37 -0.09 5.56
C ILE A 44 3.32 -1.37 6.35
N GLY A 45 3.78 -2.47 5.78
CA GLY A 45 3.71 -3.76 6.43
C GLY A 45 4.36 -4.87 5.62
N HIS A 46 4.24 -6.09 6.15
CA HIS A 46 4.71 -7.31 5.52
C HIS A 46 3.55 -8.03 4.86
N VAL A 47 3.75 -8.47 3.62
CA VAL A 47 2.76 -9.28 2.92
C VAL A 47 2.67 -10.64 3.58
N LEU A 48 1.47 -11.05 3.97
CA LEU A 48 1.19 -12.42 4.39
C LEU A 48 0.78 -13.26 3.17
N GLU A 49 -0.13 -12.71 2.35
CA GLU A 49 -0.63 -13.36 1.14
C GLU A 49 -1.05 -12.32 0.08
N TRP A 50 -0.92 -12.69 -1.20
CA TRP A 50 -1.43 -11.93 -2.34
C TRP A 50 -1.89 -12.89 -3.45
N ASP A 51 -3.18 -12.86 -3.75
CA ASP A 51 -3.81 -13.73 -4.76
C ASP A 51 -4.19 -13.00 -6.07
N GLY A 52 -3.91 -11.69 -6.16
CA GLY A 52 -4.31 -10.84 -7.29
C GLY A 52 -5.60 -10.04 -7.06
N VAL A 53 -6.38 -10.38 -6.02
CA VAL A 53 -7.67 -9.77 -5.68
C VAL A 53 -7.61 -9.12 -4.31
N MET A 54 -7.03 -9.81 -3.33
CA MET A 54 -6.91 -9.37 -1.95
C MET A 54 -5.45 -9.43 -1.49
N LEU A 55 -5.01 -8.31 -0.91
CA LEU A 55 -3.74 -8.22 -0.21
C LEU A 55 -3.97 -8.43 1.27
N HIS A 56 -3.44 -9.52 1.82
CA HIS A 56 -3.35 -9.75 3.27
C HIS A 56 -2.02 -9.21 3.77
N LEU A 57 -2.08 -8.15 4.58
CA LEU A 57 -0.92 -7.39 5.03
C LEU A 57 -0.89 -7.35 6.56
N LEU A 58 0.24 -7.71 7.16
CA LEU A 58 0.52 -7.35 8.55
C LEU A 58 1.12 -5.96 8.60
N ARG A 59 0.31 -4.95 8.95
CA ARG A 59 0.74 -3.56 9.08
C ARG A 59 1.73 -3.41 10.23
N ASP A 60 2.81 -2.67 9.99
CA ASP A 60 3.81 -2.36 10.99
C ASP A 60 3.19 -1.52 12.14
N PRO A 61 3.68 -1.69 13.38
CA PRO A 61 3.34 -0.79 14.47
C PRO A 61 3.84 0.63 14.19
N ALA A 62 3.18 1.63 14.75
CA ALA A 62 3.67 3.00 14.65
C ALA A 62 5.01 3.14 15.41
N ALA A 63 5.96 3.87 14.84
CA ALA A 63 7.28 4.05 15.43
C ALA A 63 7.26 4.70 16.83
N ASN A 64 6.21 5.48 17.14
CA ASN A 64 5.99 6.11 18.44
C ASN A 64 5.12 5.27 19.39
N GLY A 65 4.77 4.03 19.04
CA GLY A 65 3.97 3.11 19.86
C GLY A 65 2.47 3.42 19.92
N THR A 66 1.99 4.46 19.24
CA THR A 66 0.55 4.86 19.30
C THR A 66 -0.40 3.86 18.65
N ARG A 67 0.10 2.98 17.79
CA ARG A 67 -0.68 1.95 17.10
C ARG A 67 0.10 0.65 17.08
N ALA A 68 -0.53 -0.44 17.49
CA ALA A 68 0.01 -1.78 17.39
C ALA A 68 0.08 -2.24 15.92
N ALA A 69 0.78 -3.35 15.71
CA ALA A 69 0.70 -4.12 14.47
C ALA A 69 -0.72 -4.66 14.30
N GLU A 70 -1.16 -4.78 13.06
CA GLU A 70 -2.56 -5.12 12.74
C GLU A 70 -2.64 -5.83 11.40
N GLU A 71 -3.44 -6.88 11.30
CA GLU A 71 -3.75 -7.51 10.03
C GLU A 71 -4.75 -6.66 9.23
N MET A 72 -4.47 -6.48 7.95
CA MET A 72 -5.28 -5.71 7.02
C MET A 72 -5.57 -6.55 5.78
N PHE A 73 -6.78 -6.40 5.26
CA PHE A 73 -7.24 -7.01 4.01
C PHE A 73 -7.59 -5.89 3.04
N ILE A 74 -6.83 -5.76 1.95
CA ILE A 74 -6.91 -4.64 1.01
C ILE A 74 -7.32 -5.17 -0.36
N ASP A 75 -8.46 -4.70 -0.87
CA ASP A 75 -8.96 -5.04 -2.21
C ASP A 75 -8.09 -4.38 -3.29
N ALA A 76 -7.68 -5.18 -4.28
CA ALA A 76 -6.89 -4.79 -5.44
C ALA A 76 -7.43 -3.53 -6.16
N ASN A 77 -8.76 -3.40 -6.24
CA ASN A 77 -9.43 -2.28 -6.89
C ASN A 77 -9.24 -0.97 -6.13
N THR A 78 -8.97 -1.02 -4.83
CA THR A 78 -8.69 0.17 -4.01
C THR A 78 -7.22 0.58 -4.04
N ILE A 79 -6.34 -0.27 -4.58
CA ILE A 79 -4.90 0.01 -4.64
C ILE A 79 -4.62 1.04 -5.72
N TYR A 80 -4.03 2.15 -5.30
CA TYR A 80 -3.51 3.18 -6.19
C TYR A 80 -2.04 2.91 -6.56
N ARG A 81 -1.22 2.47 -5.60
CA ARG A 81 0.20 2.21 -5.82
C ARG A 81 0.76 1.18 -4.83
N LEU A 82 1.69 0.35 -5.33
CA LEU A 82 2.54 -0.53 -4.51
C LEU A 82 4.01 -0.16 -4.71
N LYS A 83 4.78 -0.18 -3.63
CA LYS A 83 6.24 -0.02 -3.66
C LYS A 83 6.91 -0.99 -2.69
N PRO A 84 7.90 -1.79 -3.13
CA PRO A 84 8.68 -2.60 -2.20
C PRO A 84 9.56 -1.71 -1.33
N ILE A 85 9.77 -2.14 -0.08
CA ILE A 85 10.77 -1.60 0.84
C ILE A 85 11.85 -2.67 1.00
N PRO A 86 12.97 -2.57 0.27
CA PRO A 86 14.09 -3.49 0.44
C PRO A 86 14.67 -3.39 1.85
N GLU A 87 15.20 -4.51 2.36
CA GLU A 87 15.99 -4.50 3.58
C GLU A 87 17.20 -3.59 3.43
N ARG A 88 17.48 -2.80 4.47
CA ARG A 88 18.64 -1.91 4.47
C ARG A 88 19.89 -2.77 4.57
N LYS A 89 20.71 -2.77 3.51
CA LYS A 89 22.06 -3.34 3.57
C LYS A 89 22.82 -2.65 4.70
N PHE A 90 23.50 -3.43 5.54
CA PHE A 90 24.30 -2.91 6.66
C PHE A 90 25.15 -1.71 6.20
N GLN A 91 24.89 -0.54 6.80
CA GLN A 91 25.78 0.59 6.62
C GLN A 91 27.05 0.32 7.42
N LYS A 92 28.21 0.55 6.81
CA LYS A 92 29.48 0.54 7.54
C LYS A 92 29.32 1.43 8.78
N PRO A 93 29.82 1.00 9.95
CA PRO A 93 29.74 1.82 11.16
C PRO A 93 30.32 3.21 10.85
N LEU A 94 29.65 4.25 11.35
CA LEU A 94 30.14 5.62 11.26
C LEU A 94 31.55 5.64 11.86
N LYS A 95 32.53 6.14 11.10
CA LYS A 95 33.85 6.45 11.67
C LYS A 95 33.63 7.64 12.61
N VAL A 96 33.67 7.38 13.90
CA VAL A 96 33.79 8.41 14.94
C VAL A 96 35.24 8.89 14.97
#